data_AF-X1HVN2-F1
#
_entry.id   AF-X1HVN2-F1
#
_cell.length_a   1.000
_cell.length_b   1.000
_cell.length_c   1.000
_cell.angle_alpha   90.00
_cell.angle_beta   90.00
_cell.angle_gamma   90.00
#
_symmetry.space_group_name_H-M   'P 1'
#
loop_
_entity.id
_entity.type
_entity.pdbx_description
1 polymer ?
#
loop_
_entity_poly.entity_id
_entity_poly.type
_entity_poly.pdbx_seq_one_letter_code
_entity_poly.pdbx_strand_id
1 'polypeptide(L)'
;MSLQNEQNLIKKISKTGAVMVIGAGVSGIQASLDLADSGYKIYLVEKGPSIGGKMTQLDKTFPTNDCATCILAPKLVECIRHRNIETMTLCE
;
A
#
# COMPACT_ATOMS: atom_id res chain seq x y z
N MET A 1 -37.87 -24.40 -10.05
CA MET A 1 -37.69 -24.63 -8.59
C MET A 1 -36.33 -25.30 -8.30
N SER A 2 -35.25 -24.90 -8.99
CA SER A 2 -33.94 -25.58 -8.91
C SER A 2 -32.72 -24.67 -9.14
N LEU A 3 -32.89 -23.35 -9.34
CA LEU A 3 -31.79 -22.41 -9.63
C LEU A 3 -31.47 -21.42 -8.50
N GLN A 4 -32.19 -21.48 -7.37
CA GLN A 4 -31.98 -20.56 -6.24
C GLN A 4 -30.95 -21.07 -5.20
N ASN A 5 -30.43 -22.29 -5.34
CA ASN A 5 -29.54 -22.89 -4.34
C ASN A 5 -28.03 -22.67 -4.60
N GLU A 6 -27.61 -22.29 -5.81
CA GLU A 6 -26.19 -21.95 -6.08
C GLU A 6 -25.83 -20.50 -5.76
N GLN A 7 -26.80 -19.58 -5.76
CA GLN A 7 -26.53 -18.16 -5.50
C GLN A 7 -26.24 -17.85 -4.02
N ASN A 8 -26.53 -18.77 -3.10
CA ASN A 8 -26.21 -18.64 -1.67
C ASN A 8 -24.78 -19.06 -1.29
N LEU A 9 -24.00 -19.64 -2.22
CA LEU A 9 -22.58 -19.95 -1.99
C LEU A 9 -21.66 -18.76 -2.28
N ILE A 10 -22.14 -17.77 -3.06
CA ILE A 10 -21.54 -16.44 -3.16
C ILE A 10 -22.05 -15.58 -1.99
N LYS A 11 -21.96 -16.16 -0.78
CA LYS A 11 -22.03 -15.39 0.46
C LYS A 11 -20.91 -14.36 0.33
N LYS A 12 -21.29 -13.10 0.13
CA LYS A 12 -20.39 -11.95 0.06
C LYS A 12 -19.46 -12.05 1.27
N ILE A 13 -18.25 -12.60 1.08
CA ILE A 13 -17.22 -12.57 2.09
C ILE A 13 -16.91 -11.09 2.21
N SER A 14 -17.53 -10.42 3.17
CA SER A 14 -17.09 -9.11 3.61
C SER A 14 -15.61 -9.27 3.87
N LYS A 15 -14.76 -8.64 3.05
CA LYS A 15 -13.31 -8.72 3.18
C LYS A 15 -12.93 -8.06 4.52
N THR A 16 -12.99 -8.84 5.58
CA THR A 16 -12.64 -8.43 6.94
C THR A 16 -11.22 -8.91 7.17
N GLY A 17 -10.27 -7.98 7.10
CA GLY A 17 -8.88 -8.29 7.34
C GLY A 17 -8.08 -7.02 7.48
N ALA A 18 -7.16 -7.02 8.44
CA ALA A 18 -6.07 -6.07 8.50
C ALA A 18 -4.82 -6.73 7.93
N VAL A 19 -4.06 -5.99 7.14
CA VAL A 19 -2.76 -6.44 6.59
C VAL A 19 -1.67 -5.55 7.17
N MET A 20 -0.56 -6.15 7.59
CA MET A 20 0.61 -5.41 8.02
C MET A 20 1.70 -5.53 6.96
N VAL A 21 2.21 -4.40 6.50
CA VAL A 21 3.31 -4.30 5.54
C VAL A 21 4.53 -3.78 6.27
N ILE A 22 5.60 -4.57 6.28
CA ILE A 22 6.86 -4.22 6.94
C ILE A 22 7.83 -3.67 5.88
N GLY A 23 8.27 -2.42 6.07
CA GLY A 23 9.18 -1.69 5.20
C GLY A 23 8.45 -0.79 4.21
N ALA A 24 8.54 0.53 4.41
CA ALA A 24 7.94 1.56 3.57
C ALA A 24 8.89 2.06 2.47
N GLY A 25 9.52 1.13 1.76
CA GLY A 25 10.17 1.43 0.48
C GLY A 25 9.17 1.58 -0.66
N VAL A 26 9.67 1.79 -1.89
CA VAL A 26 8.81 1.88 -3.10
C VAL A 26 7.87 0.68 -3.27
N SER A 27 8.35 -0.53 -2.94
CA SER A 27 7.55 -1.76 -2.99
C SER A 27 6.46 -1.81 -1.91
N GLY A 28 6.81 -1.47 -0.66
CA GLY A 28 5.86 -1.49 0.45
C GLY A 28 4.76 -0.44 0.30
N ILE A 29 5.10 0.74 -0.22
CA ILE A 29 4.14 1.79 -0.54
C ILE A 29 3.16 1.30 -1.62
N GLN A 30 3.66 0.73 -2.71
CA GLN A 30 2.78 0.24 -3.77
C GLN A 30 1.89 -0.90 -3.31
N ALA A 31 2.45 -1.88 -2.59
CA ALA A 31 1.68 -2.98 -2.04
C ALA A 31 0.58 -2.48 -1.07
N SER A 32 0.89 -1.47 -0.26
CA SER A 32 -0.08 -0.86 0.66
C SER A 32 -1.22 -0.18 -0.08
N LEU A 33 -0.92 0.57 -1.15
CA LEU A 33 -1.93 1.22 -1.99
C LEU A 33 -2.85 0.18 -2.66
N ASP A 34 -2.27 -0.83 -3.31
CA ASP A 34 -3.03 -1.88 -4.02
C ASP A 34 -3.97 -2.66 -3.07
N LEU A 35 -3.50 -2.93 -1.85
CA LEU A 35 -4.29 -3.62 -0.82
C LEU A 35 -5.35 -2.70 -0.21
N ALA A 36 -5.05 -1.41 -0.04
CA ALA A 36 -5.98 -0.44 0.49
C ALA A 36 -7.14 -0.16 -0.48
N ASP A 37 -6.85 -0.11 -1.78
CA ASP A 37 -7.84 -0.02 -2.88
C ASP A 37 -8.70 -1.28 -2.97
N SER A 38 -8.12 -2.44 -2.65
CA SER A 38 -8.83 -3.71 -2.56
C SER A 38 -9.80 -3.80 -1.37
N GLY A 39 -9.79 -2.79 -0.48
CA GLY A 39 -10.73 -2.63 0.64
C GLY A 39 -10.22 -3.17 1.98
N TYR A 40 -8.92 -3.44 2.12
CA TYR A 40 -8.33 -3.89 3.38
C TYR A 40 -7.81 -2.71 4.22
N LYS A 41 -7.81 -2.86 5.56
CA LYS A 41 -7.11 -1.93 6.45
C LYS A 41 -5.63 -2.30 6.50
N ILE A 42 -4.75 -1.34 6.24
CA ILE A 42 -3.31 -1.57 6.11
C ILE A 42 -2.56 -0.87 7.23
N TYR A 43 -1.63 -1.58 7.86
CA TYR A 43 -0.65 -1.05 8.79
C TYR A 43 0.71 -1.04 8.09
N LEU A 44 1.21 0.13 7.74
CA LEU A 44 2.51 0.28 7.08
C LEU A 44 3.56 0.64 8.13
N VAL A 45 4.45 -0.31 8.44
CA VAL A 45 5.47 -0.21 9.48
C VAL A 45 6.82 0.13 8.84
N GLU A 46 7.46 1.20 9.30
CA GLU A 46 8.77 1.64 8.85
C GLU A 46 9.71 1.88 10.04
N LYS A 47 10.92 1.34 9.93
CA LYS A 47 11.98 1.50 10.93
C LYS A 47 12.51 2.92 10.97
N GLY A 48 12.66 3.54 9.80
CA GLY A 48 13.15 4.90 9.66
C GLY A 48 12.17 5.97 10.14
N PRO A 49 12.64 7.23 10.24
CA PRO A 49 11.79 8.38 10.55
C PRO A 49 10.84 8.75 9.41
N SER A 50 11.07 8.25 8.20
CA SER A 50 10.32 8.61 7.02
C SER A 50 10.13 7.42 6.08
N ILE A 51 9.03 7.48 5.34
CA ILE A 51 8.69 6.54 4.28
C ILE A 51 9.38 6.93 2.95
N GLY A 52 9.64 5.95 2.08
CA GLY A 52 10.26 6.13 0.76
C GLY A 52 11.50 5.26 0.52
N GLY A 53 12.11 4.74 1.57
CA GLY A 53 13.23 3.77 1.50
C GLY A 53 14.48 4.34 0.81
N LYS A 54 15.16 3.50 0.01
CA LYS A 54 16.38 3.92 -0.72
C LYS A 54 16.09 4.77 -1.95
N MET A 55 14.90 4.67 -2.53
CA MET A 55 14.58 5.37 -3.77
C MET A 55 14.56 6.90 -3.58
N THR A 56 14.20 7.39 -2.41
CA THR A 56 14.28 8.83 -2.06
C THR A 56 15.72 9.34 -1.95
N GLN A 57 16.70 8.45 -1.84
CA GLN A 57 18.13 8.81 -1.76
C GLN A 57 18.79 8.86 -3.15
N LEU A 58 18.08 8.45 -4.20
CA LEU A 58 18.56 8.49 -5.57
C LEU A 58 18.19 9.82 -6.22
N ASP A 59 19.10 10.42 -6.97
CA ASP A 59 18.77 11.59 -7.78
C ASP A 59 17.93 11.19 -8.98
N LYS A 60 18.38 10.16 -9.70
CA LYS A 60 17.84 9.76 -11.00
C LYS A 60 17.58 8.26 -11.09
N THR A 61 16.54 7.88 -11.83
CA THR A 61 16.20 6.47 -12.11
C THR A 61 16.54 6.09 -13.55
N PHE A 62 17.38 5.07 -13.73
CA PHE A 62 17.53 4.41 -15.03
C PHE A 62 16.22 3.68 -15.42
N PRO A 63 15.82 3.57 -16.70
CA PRO A 63 16.49 4.03 -17.93
C PRO A 63 16.14 5.45 -18.38
N THR A 64 15.05 6.02 -17.84
CA THR A 64 14.49 7.29 -18.32
C THR A 64 15.25 8.51 -17.82
N ASN A 65 16.07 8.35 -16.78
CA ASN A 65 16.82 9.42 -16.12
C ASN A 65 15.91 10.51 -15.51
N ASP A 66 14.72 10.10 -15.08
CA ASP A 66 13.78 10.94 -14.35
C ASP A 66 14.24 11.16 -12.91
N CYS A 67 13.82 12.27 -12.32
CA CYS A 67 14.05 12.51 -10.89
C CYS A 67 13.31 11.46 -10.05
N ALA A 68 14.03 10.70 -9.22
CA ALA A 68 13.43 9.61 -8.45
C ALA A 68 12.32 10.12 -7.51
N THR A 69 12.59 11.25 -6.85
CA THR A 69 11.62 11.92 -5.98
C THR A 69 10.38 12.39 -6.75
N CYS A 70 10.51 12.85 -8.00
CA CYS A 70 9.35 13.27 -8.79
C CYS A 70 8.38 12.12 -9.08
N ILE A 71 8.89 10.90 -9.24
CA ILE A 71 8.06 9.71 -9.48
C ILE A 71 7.49 9.16 -8.16
N LEU A 72 8.27 9.22 -7.08
CA LEU A 72 7.88 8.62 -5.80
C LEU A 72 6.97 9.53 -4.95
N ALA A 73 7.18 10.85 -4.99
CA ALA A 73 6.40 11.82 -4.23
C ALA A 73 4.88 11.68 -4.36
N PRO A 74 4.28 11.50 -5.56
CA PRO A 74 2.82 11.32 -5.65
C PRO A 74 2.35 10.09 -4.88
N LYS A 75 3.08 8.97 -4.94
CA LYS A 75 2.74 7.74 -4.22
C LYS A 75 2.87 7.88 -2.70
N LEU A 76 3.86 8.64 -2.24
CA LEU A 76 4.03 8.95 -0.82
C LEU A 76 2.85 9.75 -0.28
N VAL A 77 2.46 10.81 -1.01
CA VAL A 77 1.32 11.66 -0.63
C VAL A 77 0.02 10.86 -0.65
N GLU A 78 -0.18 10.01 -1.65
CA GLU A 78 -1.34 9.14 -1.75
C GLU A 78 -1.42 8.16 -0.56
N CYS A 79 -0.31 7.49 -0.24
CA CYS A 79 -0.23 6.56 0.87
C CYS A 79 -0.54 7.21 2.22
N ILE A 80 -0.02 8.42 2.47
CA ILE A 80 -0.26 9.17 3.72
C ILE A 80 -1.71 9.65 3.82
N ARG A 81 -2.33 9.99 2.69
CA ARG A 81 -3.70 10.53 2.66
C ARG A 81 -4.78 9.43 2.59
N HIS A 82 -4.39 8.19 2.34
CA HIS A 82 -5.34 7.10 2.14
C HIS A 82 -6.01 6.70 3.47
N ARG A 83 -7.35 6.73 3.52
CA ARG A 83 -8.13 6.49 4.76
C ARG A 83 -7.93 5.09 5.35
N ASN A 84 -7.60 4.11 4.53
CA ASN A 84 -7.41 2.73 4.97
C ASN A 84 -5.96 2.39 5.31
N ILE A 85 -5.01 3.32 5.16
CA ILE A 85 -3.59 3.09 5.45
C ILE A 85 -3.21 3.84 6.72
N GLU A 86 -2.67 3.11 7.68
CA GLU A 86 -2.14 3.63 8.93
C GLU A 86 -0.62 3.48 8.91
N THR A 87 0.10 4.59 8.73
CA THR A 87 1.56 4.63 8.70
C THR A 87 2.13 4.76 10.11
N MET A 88 3.01 3.83 10.47
CA MET A 88 3.77 3.83 11.71
C MET A 88 5.26 3.92 11.35
N THR A 89 5.90 5.03 11.72
CA THR A 89 7.35 5.26 11.54
C THR A 89 8.07 5.12 12.87
N LEU A 90 9.40 4.90 12.85
CA LEU A 90 10.22 4.68 14.04
C LEU A 90 9.81 3.44 14.86
N CYS A 91 9.35 2.39 14.19
CA CYS A 91 8.94 1.13 14.82
C CYS A 91 9.41 -0.08 14.00
N GLU A 92 9.73 -1.18 14.69
CA GLU A 92 10.17 -2.46 14.11
C GLU A 92 9.38 -3.64 14.65
#